data_AF-A0A2W0BYU5-F1
#
_entry.id   AF-A0A2W0BYU5-F1
#
_cell.length_a   1.000
_cell.length_b   1.000
_cell.length_c   1.000
_cell.angle_alpha   90.00
_cell.angle_beta   90.00
_cell.angle_gamma   90.00
#
_symmetry.space_group_name_H-M   'P 1'
#
loop_
_entity.id
_entity.type
_entity.pdbx_description
1 polymer ?
#
loop_
_entity_poly.entity_id
_entity_poly.type
_entity_poly.pdbx_seq_one_letter_code
_entity_poly.pdbx_strand_id
1 'polypeptide(L)'
;MADEKSRAIDLALSQIEKQFGKGSIMRLGSKEAIVPISVISTGAISFDAALGVGGFPRGRVIEVFGPESSGKTTITLQVIAEAQKAGGMAAFVDAEHALDPTYAKRLGVDVDNLLVSQPDYGEQALEITEALVRSNAIDVLVVDSVAALVPKAELDGEMGDSHVGLQARLMSQALRKLTGTVSKSRTCLIFINQIREKIGVMFGNPETTTGGRALKFYSSVRVDIRRIAAIKEGDLVVGSRTKVKVVKNKVAAPFREAEFDIMYGEGISREGDLLDLAANHNIVEKSGSWFSYKGERIGQGRENAKVFLKENKDLAGKIEVEVRKALGLTAAGEKAAAAAGPNGAGAATANHPPAPPRPIPMQRK
;
A
#
# COMPACT_ATOMS: atom_id res chain seq x y z
N MET A 1 -13.16 -27.32 40.90
CA MET A 1 -12.04 -27.61 39.96
C MET A 1 -12.13 -26.90 38.61
N ALA A 2 -13.11 -27.15 37.73
CA ALA A 2 -13.21 -26.43 36.45
C ALA A 2 -13.50 -24.92 36.64
N ASP A 3 -14.36 -24.61 37.61
CA ASP A 3 -14.79 -23.25 37.95
C ASP A 3 -13.68 -22.42 38.64
N GLU A 4 -12.85 -23.07 39.47
CA GLU A 4 -11.69 -22.42 40.11
C GLU A 4 -10.59 -22.10 39.10
N LYS A 5 -10.35 -22.98 38.13
CA LYS A 5 -9.41 -22.70 37.03
C LYS A 5 -9.90 -21.55 36.17
N SER A 6 -11.21 -21.45 35.88
CA SER A 6 -11.75 -20.31 35.15
C SER A 6 -11.59 -19.00 35.91
N ARG A 7 -11.93 -18.97 37.21
CA ARG A 7 -11.74 -17.78 38.06
C ARG A 7 -10.28 -17.35 38.13
N ALA A 8 -9.35 -18.29 38.28
CA ALA A 8 -7.92 -17.99 38.30
C ALA A 8 -7.44 -17.39 36.97
N ILE A 9 -7.94 -17.91 35.84
CA ILE A 9 -7.66 -17.37 34.50
C ILE A 9 -8.22 -15.95 34.37
N ASP A 10 -9.46 -15.70 34.77
CA ASP A 10 -10.09 -14.39 34.60
C ASP A 10 -9.43 -13.32 35.50
N LEU A 11 -8.98 -13.69 36.71
CA LEU A 11 -8.14 -12.85 37.57
C LEU A 11 -6.79 -12.53 36.92
N ALA A 12 -6.11 -13.53 36.35
CA ALA A 12 -4.84 -13.33 35.65
C ALA A 12 -5.01 -12.42 34.42
N LEU A 13 -6.07 -12.62 33.63
CA LEU A 13 -6.41 -11.77 32.49
C LEU A 13 -6.63 -10.32 32.94
N SER A 14 -7.40 -10.09 34.00
CA SER A 14 -7.66 -8.75 34.53
C SER A 14 -6.39 -8.08 35.08
N GLN A 15 -5.51 -8.83 35.75
CA GLN A 15 -4.22 -8.32 36.21
C GLN A 15 -3.31 -7.94 35.04
N ILE A 16 -3.26 -8.76 33.99
CA ILE A 16 -2.48 -8.48 32.78
C ILE A 16 -3.03 -7.22 32.08
N GLU A 17 -4.34 -7.09 31.90
CA GLU A 17 -4.92 -5.87 31.30
C GLU A 17 -4.68 -4.62 32.15
N LYS A 18 -4.71 -4.74 33.48
CA LYS A 18 -4.42 -3.61 34.38
C LYS A 18 -2.96 -3.17 34.32
N GLN A 19 -2.03 -4.13 34.15
CA GLN A 19 -0.60 -3.84 34.07
C GLN A 19 -0.15 -3.35 32.69
N PHE A 20 -0.72 -3.92 31.62
CA PHE A 20 -0.23 -3.72 30.25
C PHE A 20 -1.22 -3.00 29.33
N GLY A 21 -2.41 -2.63 29.84
CA GLY A 21 -3.45 -1.89 29.12
C GLY A 21 -4.54 -2.79 28.52
N LYS A 22 -5.70 -2.20 28.21
CA LYS A 22 -6.80 -2.91 27.56
C LYS A 22 -6.36 -3.55 26.24
N GLY A 23 -6.74 -4.80 26.00
CA GLY A 23 -6.38 -5.54 24.78
C GLY A 23 -4.95 -6.11 24.76
N SER A 24 -4.21 -6.03 25.87
CA SER A 24 -2.89 -6.68 26.01
C SER A 24 -2.98 -8.21 25.99
N ILE A 25 -4.13 -8.76 26.36
CA ILE A 25 -4.45 -10.19 26.29
C ILE A 25 -5.93 -10.37 25.96
N MET A 26 -6.24 -11.21 24.98
CA MET A 26 -7.61 -11.45 24.54
C MET A 26 -7.79 -12.92 24.17
N ARG A 27 -9.01 -13.44 24.33
CA ARG A 27 -9.34 -14.78 23.82
C ARG A 27 -9.46 -14.70 22.30
N LEU A 28 -8.74 -15.56 21.57
CA LEU A 28 -8.67 -15.52 20.11
C LEU A 28 -10.04 -15.64 19.41
N GLY A 29 -10.99 -16.36 20.01
CA GLY A 29 -12.35 -16.51 19.49
C GLY A 29 -13.35 -15.43 19.93
N SER A 30 -12.92 -14.43 20.70
CA SER A 30 -13.79 -13.32 21.08
C SER A 30 -14.14 -12.47 19.86
N LYS A 31 -15.35 -11.89 19.82
CA LYS A 31 -15.76 -11.00 18.73
C LYS A 31 -14.82 -9.78 18.57
N GLU A 32 -14.15 -9.38 19.64
CA GLU A 32 -13.16 -8.31 19.68
C GLU A 32 -11.83 -8.69 19.02
N ALA A 33 -11.47 -9.98 18.99
CA ALA A 33 -10.27 -10.49 18.32
C ALA A 33 -10.47 -10.65 16.79
N ILE A 34 -11.72 -10.79 16.34
CA ILE A 34 -12.08 -10.94 14.92
C ILE A 34 -12.35 -9.55 14.33
N VAL A 35 -11.32 -8.72 14.23
CA VAL A 35 -11.42 -7.43 13.54
C VAL A 35 -11.16 -7.65 12.05
N PRO A 36 -12.08 -7.27 11.14
CA PRO A 36 -11.80 -7.32 9.70
C PRO A 36 -10.58 -6.46 9.39
N ILE A 37 -9.65 -7.03 8.63
CA ILE A 37 -8.40 -6.35 8.25
C ILE A 37 -8.78 -5.22 7.31
N SER A 38 -8.57 -3.98 7.73
CA SER A 38 -8.72 -2.81 6.87
C SER A 38 -7.62 -2.81 5.81
N VAL A 39 -7.96 -2.42 4.58
CA VAL A 39 -7.08 -2.48 3.42
C VAL A 39 -7.08 -1.17 2.65
N ILE A 40 -6.06 -0.97 1.82
CA ILE A 40 -5.96 0.10 0.82
C ILE A 40 -5.92 -0.57 -0.56
N SER A 41 -6.80 -0.17 -1.48
CA SER A 41 -6.81 -0.74 -2.83
C SER A 41 -5.47 -0.49 -3.53
N THR A 42 -5.06 -1.42 -4.38
CA THR A 42 -3.87 -1.24 -5.23
C THR A 42 -4.16 -0.50 -6.53
N GLY A 43 -5.41 -0.10 -6.78
CA GLY A 43 -5.85 0.49 -8.06
C GLY A 43 -6.12 -0.52 -9.19
N ALA A 44 -5.67 -1.77 -9.02
CA ALA A 44 -5.95 -2.91 -9.91
C ALA A 44 -6.88 -3.91 -9.20
N ILE A 45 -8.01 -4.23 -9.83
CA ILE A 45 -9.00 -5.17 -9.31
C ILE A 45 -8.43 -6.58 -9.24
N SER A 46 -7.67 -6.99 -10.28
CA SER A 46 -7.02 -8.31 -10.31
C SER A 46 -5.99 -8.45 -9.20
N PHE A 47 -5.25 -7.38 -8.90
CA PHE A 47 -4.25 -7.39 -7.85
C PHE A 47 -4.90 -7.39 -6.45
N ASP A 48 -5.93 -6.58 -6.23
CA ASP A 48 -6.76 -6.64 -5.01
C ASP A 48 -7.30 -8.06 -4.76
N ALA A 49 -7.75 -8.76 -5.83
CA ALA A 49 -8.21 -10.15 -5.77
C ALA A 49 -7.08 -11.14 -5.45
N ALA A 50 -5.90 -10.96 -6.04
CA ALA A 50 -4.73 -11.79 -5.78
C ALA A 50 -4.22 -11.63 -4.34
N LEU A 51 -4.36 -10.44 -3.74
CA LEU A 51 -4.07 -10.22 -2.32
C LEU A 51 -5.08 -10.93 -1.40
N GLY A 52 -6.27 -11.27 -1.91
CA GLY A 52 -7.29 -12.08 -1.24
C GLY A 52 -8.09 -11.35 -0.15
N VAL A 53 -7.61 -10.21 0.33
CA VAL A 53 -8.30 -9.31 1.27
C VAL A 53 -8.83 -8.03 0.59
N GLY A 54 -8.62 -7.89 -0.73
CA GLY A 54 -9.12 -6.74 -1.49
C GLY A 54 -8.21 -5.51 -1.48
N GLY A 55 -6.93 -5.66 -1.10
CA GLY A 55 -5.95 -4.57 -1.11
C GLY A 55 -4.78 -4.83 -0.15
N PHE A 56 -3.89 -3.84 -0.02
CA PHE A 56 -2.79 -3.91 0.93
C PHE A 56 -3.29 -3.73 2.37
N PRO A 57 -2.93 -4.63 3.30
CA PRO A 57 -3.44 -4.59 4.67
C PRO A 57 -2.79 -3.46 5.49
N ARG A 58 -3.63 -2.65 6.12
CA ARG A 58 -3.23 -1.62 7.09
C ARG A 58 -2.62 -2.23 8.34
N GLY A 59 -1.72 -1.49 8.97
CA GLY A 59 -1.00 -1.91 10.16
C GLY A 59 0.00 -3.05 9.92
N ARG A 60 0.46 -3.23 8.68
CA ARG A 60 1.39 -4.29 8.30
C ARG A 60 2.57 -3.74 7.52
N VAL A 61 3.68 -4.45 7.62
CA VAL A 61 4.84 -4.27 6.75
C VAL A 61 4.63 -5.08 5.47
N ILE A 62 4.87 -4.45 4.33
CA ILE A 62 4.76 -5.02 2.98
C ILE A 62 6.10 -4.82 2.27
N GLU A 63 6.53 -5.81 1.48
CA GLU A 63 7.67 -5.66 0.58
C GLU A 63 7.21 -5.83 -0.87
N VAL A 64 7.52 -4.85 -1.70
CA VAL A 64 7.34 -4.90 -3.16
C VAL A 64 8.71 -4.95 -3.79
N PHE A 65 9.04 -6.04 -4.48
CA PHE A 65 10.36 -6.23 -5.07
C PHE A 65 10.26 -6.76 -6.49
N GLY A 66 11.31 -6.53 -7.28
CA GLY A 66 11.31 -6.89 -8.69
C GLY A 66 12.49 -6.28 -9.45
N PRO A 67 12.65 -6.62 -10.73
CA PRO A 67 13.67 -6.02 -11.60
C PRO A 67 13.51 -4.50 -11.71
N GLU A 68 14.51 -3.84 -12.27
CA GLU A 68 14.38 -2.43 -12.67
C GLU A 68 13.26 -2.25 -13.69
N SER A 69 12.63 -1.08 -13.69
CA SER A 69 11.55 -0.74 -14.62
C SER A 69 10.36 -1.72 -14.63
N SER A 70 10.17 -2.51 -13.57
CA SER A 70 9.04 -3.44 -13.44
C SER A 70 7.75 -2.79 -12.94
N GLY A 71 7.80 -1.51 -12.54
CA GLY A 71 6.65 -0.74 -12.06
C GLY A 71 6.50 -0.67 -10.54
N LYS A 72 7.53 -1.01 -9.75
CA LYS A 72 7.51 -0.96 -8.26
C LYS A 72 7.03 0.40 -7.73
N THR A 73 7.69 1.48 -8.13
CA THR A 73 7.33 2.85 -7.72
C THR A 73 5.96 3.24 -8.28
N THR A 74 5.63 2.87 -9.52
CA THR A 74 4.30 3.14 -10.11
C THR A 74 3.16 2.52 -9.29
N ILE A 75 3.26 1.25 -8.89
CA ILE A 75 2.19 0.61 -8.12
C ILE A 75 2.07 1.16 -6.70
N THR A 76 3.17 1.61 -6.09
CA THR A 76 3.13 2.20 -4.75
C THR A 76 2.57 3.61 -4.77
N LEU A 77 2.87 4.40 -5.81
CA LEU A 77 2.22 5.69 -6.05
C LEU A 77 0.71 5.55 -6.29
N GLN A 78 0.27 4.49 -6.99
CA GLN A 78 -1.16 4.18 -7.16
C GLN A 78 -1.84 3.82 -5.83
N VAL A 79 -1.17 3.07 -4.96
CA VAL A 79 -1.67 2.80 -3.59
C VAL A 79 -1.75 4.09 -2.77
N ILE A 80 -0.78 4.99 -2.91
CA ILE A 80 -0.81 6.32 -2.28
C ILE A 80 -2.03 7.11 -2.78
N ALA A 81 -2.24 7.16 -4.10
CA ALA A 81 -3.38 7.86 -4.70
C ALA A 81 -4.73 7.30 -4.19
N GLU A 82 -4.88 5.97 -4.12
CA GLU A 82 -6.09 5.35 -3.57
C GLU A 82 -6.26 5.61 -2.06
N ALA A 83 -5.18 5.68 -1.29
CA ALA A 83 -5.24 6.07 0.13
C ALA A 83 -5.70 7.53 0.30
N GLN A 84 -5.12 8.46 -0.48
CA GLN A 84 -5.46 9.88 -0.44
C GLN A 84 -6.90 10.13 -0.91
N LYS A 85 -7.34 9.43 -1.95
CA LYS A 85 -8.72 9.47 -2.44
C LYS A 85 -9.73 9.02 -1.38
N ALA A 86 -9.34 8.12 -0.48
CA ALA A 86 -10.13 7.72 0.68
C ALA A 86 -10.02 8.70 1.88
N GLY A 87 -9.36 9.85 1.71
CA GLY A 87 -9.14 10.86 2.74
C GLY A 87 -7.97 10.56 3.68
N GLY A 88 -7.13 9.59 3.36
CA GLY A 88 -5.96 9.21 4.16
C GLY A 88 -4.72 10.06 3.88
N MET A 89 -3.81 10.10 4.84
CA MET A 89 -2.52 10.77 4.73
C MET A 89 -1.44 9.81 4.23
N ALA A 90 -0.60 10.27 3.31
CA ALA A 90 0.48 9.47 2.74
C ALA A 90 1.85 10.11 3.00
N ALA A 91 2.87 9.26 3.14
CA ALA A 91 4.26 9.68 3.19
C ALA A 91 5.15 8.82 2.29
N PHE A 92 6.19 9.43 1.74
CA PHE A 92 7.16 8.81 0.85
C PHE A 92 8.58 9.16 1.29
N VAL A 93 9.37 8.15 1.63
CA VAL A 93 10.80 8.28 1.93
C VAL A 93 11.57 7.86 0.68
N ASP A 94 12.04 8.86 -0.07
CA ASP A 94 12.76 8.72 -1.34
C ASP A 94 14.27 8.68 -1.07
N ALA A 95 14.77 7.49 -0.70
CA ALA A 95 16.20 7.23 -0.56
C ALA A 95 16.91 7.04 -1.92
N GLU A 96 16.17 6.76 -3.00
CA GLU A 96 16.75 6.71 -4.36
C GLU A 96 16.89 8.09 -5.01
N HIS A 97 16.34 9.16 -4.42
CA HIS A 97 16.30 10.52 -4.96
C HIS A 97 15.75 10.57 -6.39
N ALA A 98 14.77 9.71 -6.69
CA ALA A 98 14.27 9.45 -8.04
C ALA A 98 12.78 9.75 -8.21
N LEU A 99 12.10 10.25 -7.18
CA LEU A 99 10.67 10.56 -7.26
C LEU A 99 10.42 11.79 -8.14
N ASP A 100 9.65 11.62 -9.21
CA ASP A 100 9.17 12.73 -10.06
C ASP A 100 7.75 13.16 -9.62
N PRO A 101 7.58 14.39 -9.07
CA PRO A 101 6.27 14.91 -8.67
C PRO A 101 5.29 15.04 -9.85
N THR A 102 5.78 15.33 -11.06
CA THR A 102 4.94 15.47 -12.25
C THR A 102 4.34 14.12 -12.63
N TYR A 103 5.16 13.07 -12.61
CA TYR A 103 4.70 11.71 -12.83
C TYR A 103 3.73 11.26 -11.74
N ALA A 104 4.05 11.49 -10.46
CA ALA A 104 3.16 11.15 -9.34
C ALA A 104 1.78 11.81 -9.48
N LYS A 105 1.73 13.11 -9.82
CA LYS A 105 0.49 13.84 -10.04
C LYS A 105 -0.35 13.24 -11.17
N ARG A 106 0.30 12.80 -12.27
CA ARG A 106 -0.39 12.11 -13.38
C ARG A 106 -0.97 10.76 -12.96
N LEU A 107 -0.36 10.08 -11.99
CA LEU A 107 -0.87 8.85 -11.40
C LEU A 107 -2.02 9.08 -10.40
N GLY A 108 -2.45 10.33 -10.19
CA GLY A 108 -3.54 10.68 -9.28
C GLY A 108 -3.11 10.93 -7.85
N VAL A 109 -1.80 11.02 -7.58
CA VAL A 109 -1.29 11.41 -6.26
C VAL A 109 -1.57 12.89 -6.03
N ASP A 110 -2.12 13.21 -4.87
CA ASP A 110 -2.19 14.57 -4.35
C ASP A 110 -0.81 14.97 -3.82
N VAL A 111 0.00 15.54 -4.71
CA VAL A 111 1.38 15.93 -4.44
C VAL A 111 1.50 17.07 -3.43
N ASP A 112 0.47 17.91 -3.29
CA ASP A 112 0.50 19.04 -2.38
C ASP A 112 0.36 18.57 -0.92
N ASN A 113 -0.31 17.44 -0.71
CA ASN A 113 -0.52 16.82 0.60
C ASN A 113 0.34 15.56 0.84
N LEU A 114 1.21 15.17 -0.11
CA LEU A 114 2.13 14.04 0.08
C LEU A 114 3.35 14.49 0.89
N LEU A 115 3.57 13.88 2.06
CA LEU A 115 4.80 14.11 2.82
C LEU A 115 5.97 13.40 2.16
N VAL A 116 6.98 14.14 1.71
CA VAL A 116 8.19 13.57 1.10
C VAL A 116 9.40 13.82 1.97
N SER A 117 10.25 12.81 2.14
CA SER A 117 11.55 12.92 2.79
C SER A 117 12.63 12.34 1.89
N GLN A 118 13.73 13.07 1.72
CA GLN A 118 14.92 12.63 1.00
C GLN A 118 16.09 12.54 2.00
N PRO A 119 16.28 11.38 2.63
CA PRO A 119 17.29 11.20 3.67
C PRO A 119 18.70 11.04 3.09
N ASP A 120 19.71 11.44 3.86
CA ASP A 120 21.13 11.35 3.55
C ASP A 120 21.68 9.92 3.76
N TYR A 121 21.14 9.18 4.74
CA TYR A 121 21.61 7.84 5.11
C TYR A 121 20.51 6.94 5.69
N GLY A 122 20.77 5.64 5.74
CA GLY A 122 19.79 4.60 6.07
C GLY A 122 19.20 4.70 7.47
N GLU A 123 20.01 5.00 8.49
CA GLU A 123 19.52 5.20 9.86
C GLU A 123 18.52 6.37 9.92
N GLN A 124 18.86 7.51 9.31
CA GLN A 124 17.99 8.71 9.27
C GLN A 124 16.66 8.39 8.58
N ALA A 125 16.69 7.70 7.43
CA ALA A 125 15.49 7.27 6.72
C ALA A 125 14.55 6.43 7.60
N LEU A 126 15.11 5.48 8.37
CA LEU A 126 14.34 4.58 9.23
C LEU A 126 13.85 5.28 10.51
N GLU A 127 14.59 6.25 11.04
CA GLU A 127 14.16 7.11 12.14
C GLU A 127 13.00 8.02 11.74
N ILE A 128 13.06 8.63 10.54
CA ILE A 128 11.96 9.41 9.97
C ILE A 128 10.73 8.52 9.77
N THR A 129 10.92 7.32 9.21
CA THR A 129 9.85 6.31 9.07
C THR A 129 9.22 6.00 10.43
N GLU A 130 10.03 5.77 11.47
CA GLU A 130 9.52 5.47 12.82
C GLU A 130 8.73 6.64 13.41
N ALA A 131 9.22 7.87 13.28
CA ALA A 131 8.55 9.07 13.77
C ALA A 131 7.18 9.28 13.10
N LEU A 132 7.13 9.14 11.77
CA LEU A 132 5.92 9.27 10.98
C LEU A 132 4.88 8.20 11.35
N VAL A 133 5.28 6.94 11.47
CA VAL A 133 4.37 5.86 11.90
C VAL A 133 3.86 6.08 13.32
N ARG A 134 4.73 6.54 14.24
CA ARG A 134 4.38 6.78 15.65
C ARG A 134 3.39 7.94 15.83
N SER A 135 3.31 8.87 14.88
CA SER A 135 2.33 9.96 14.90
C SER A 135 0.87 9.45 14.84
N ASN A 136 0.66 8.23 14.35
CA ASN A 136 -0.67 7.66 14.02
C ASN A 136 -1.48 8.49 13.01
N ALA A 137 -0.84 9.45 12.33
CA ALA A 137 -1.49 10.29 11.33
C ALA A 137 -1.32 9.75 9.91
N ILE A 138 -0.42 8.78 9.68
CA ILE A 138 -0.08 8.27 8.34
C ILE A 138 -0.81 6.96 8.04
N ASP A 139 -1.60 6.95 6.98
CA ASP A 139 -2.34 5.78 6.49
C ASP A 139 -1.46 4.84 5.68
N VAL A 140 -0.59 5.40 4.84
CA VAL A 140 0.37 4.67 4.00
C VAL A 140 1.73 5.37 3.98
N LEU A 141 2.79 4.60 4.17
CA LEU A 141 4.17 5.09 4.11
C LEU A 141 4.98 4.19 3.19
N VAL A 142 5.60 4.76 2.16
CA VAL A 142 6.47 4.04 1.22
C VAL A 142 7.92 4.42 1.48
N VAL A 143 8.82 3.43 1.50
CA VAL A 143 10.28 3.62 1.54
C VAL A 143 10.86 3.11 0.22
N ASP A 144 11.37 4.02 -0.61
CA ASP A 144 11.95 3.74 -1.93
C ASP A 144 13.44 4.12 -1.95
N SER A 145 14.39 3.19 -1.83
CA SER A 145 14.23 1.74 -1.66
C SER A 145 15.16 1.21 -0.58
N VAL A 146 14.92 -0.03 -0.15
CA VAL A 146 15.77 -0.73 0.83
C VAL A 146 17.21 -0.81 0.35
N ALA A 147 17.45 -0.90 -0.96
CA ALA A 147 18.80 -0.97 -1.49
C ALA A 147 19.58 0.33 -1.27
N ALA A 148 18.90 1.47 -1.26
CA ALA A 148 19.48 2.80 -1.05
C ALA A 148 19.59 3.20 0.44
N LEU A 149 19.15 2.35 1.37
CA LEU A 149 19.33 2.58 2.81
C LEU A 149 20.78 2.25 3.22
N VAL A 150 21.73 3.07 2.77
CA VAL A 150 23.16 2.90 3.04
C VAL A 150 23.47 3.39 4.46
N PRO A 151 24.05 2.55 5.34
CA PRO A 151 24.42 2.96 6.69
C PRO A 151 25.40 4.14 6.68
N LYS A 152 25.29 5.04 7.65
CA LYS A 152 26.17 6.23 7.75
C LYS A 152 27.66 5.87 7.73
N ALA A 153 28.06 4.84 8.46
CA ALA A 153 29.46 4.42 8.51
C ALA A 153 29.99 3.93 7.15
N GLU A 154 29.13 3.41 6.29
CA GLU A 154 29.51 3.01 4.93
C GLU A 154 29.63 4.22 3.99
N LEU A 155 28.79 5.24 4.18
CA LEU A 155 28.86 6.51 3.43
C LEU A 155 30.07 7.38 3.82
N ASP A 156 30.42 7.41 5.11
CA ASP A 156 31.57 8.16 5.62
C ASP A 156 32.91 7.43 5.38
N GLY A 157 32.86 6.15 5.00
CA GLY A 157 34.03 5.30 4.72
C GLY A 157 34.63 5.53 3.34
N GLU A 158 35.78 4.91 3.08
CA GLU A 158 36.43 4.98 1.76
C GLU A 158 35.90 3.91 0.80
N MET A 159 35.94 4.22 -0.50
CA MET A 159 35.54 3.26 -1.53
C MET A 159 36.47 2.03 -1.50
N GLY A 160 35.92 0.87 -1.14
CA GLY A 160 36.67 -0.38 -0.96
C GLY A 160 36.73 -0.88 0.48
N ASP A 161 36.27 -0.07 1.44
CA ASP A 161 36.16 -0.49 2.84
C ASP A 161 35.13 -1.61 3.01
N SER A 162 35.49 -2.60 3.82
CA SER A 162 34.67 -3.79 4.03
C SER A 162 33.65 -3.58 5.16
N HIS A 163 32.40 -3.30 4.78
CA HIS A 163 31.28 -3.12 5.70
C HIS A 163 30.34 -4.34 5.71
N VAL A 164 30.85 -5.51 6.10
CA VAL A 164 30.12 -6.78 5.96
C VAL A 164 28.82 -6.79 6.78
N GLY A 165 27.69 -6.79 6.07
CA GLY A 165 26.36 -7.02 6.65
C GLY A 165 25.81 -5.87 7.49
N LEU A 166 26.38 -4.67 7.39
CA LEU A 166 25.95 -3.51 8.18
C LEU A 166 24.49 -3.13 7.90
N GLN A 167 24.12 -3.03 6.63
CA GLN A 167 22.74 -2.77 6.21
C GLN A 167 21.75 -3.84 6.71
N ALA A 168 22.14 -5.12 6.70
CA ALA A 168 21.27 -6.21 7.18
C ALA A 168 21.02 -6.11 8.70
N ARG A 169 22.02 -5.66 9.48
CA ARG A 169 21.89 -5.42 10.92
C ARG A 169 20.99 -4.22 11.20
N LEU A 170 21.18 -3.13 10.46
CA LEU A 170 20.35 -1.93 10.51
C LEU A 170 18.86 -2.29 10.28
N MET A 171 18.56 -2.97 9.17
CA MET A 171 17.20 -3.41 8.85
C MET A 171 16.61 -4.32 9.94
N SER A 172 17.41 -5.23 10.49
CA SER A 172 16.97 -6.12 11.57
C SER A 172 16.59 -5.37 12.85
N GLN A 173 17.36 -4.33 13.20
CA GLN A 173 17.09 -3.50 14.37
C GLN A 173 15.86 -2.61 14.15
N ALA A 174 15.77 -1.95 13.00
CA ALA A 174 14.67 -1.06 12.67
C ALA A 174 13.34 -1.81 12.60
N LEU A 175 13.26 -2.94 11.88
CA LEU A 175 12.02 -3.70 11.75
C LEU A 175 11.52 -4.28 13.09
N ARG A 176 12.44 -4.61 14.01
CA ARG A 176 12.08 -5.05 15.36
C ARG A 176 11.34 -3.95 16.14
N LYS A 177 11.73 -2.69 15.96
CA LYS A 177 11.05 -1.53 16.56
C LYS A 177 9.76 -1.18 15.81
N LEU A 178 9.83 -1.10 14.48
CA LEU A 178 8.74 -0.63 13.62
C LEU A 178 7.52 -1.55 13.67
N THR A 179 7.69 -2.87 13.69
CA THR A 179 6.56 -3.81 13.53
C THR A 179 5.46 -3.60 14.58
N GLY A 180 5.84 -3.34 15.84
CA GLY A 180 4.87 -3.06 16.91
C GLY A 180 4.15 -1.73 16.70
N THR A 181 4.89 -0.68 16.32
CA THR A 181 4.35 0.66 16.09
C THR A 181 3.44 0.70 14.85
N VAL A 182 3.83 0.01 13.77
CA VAL A 182 3.04 -0.15 12.53
C VAL A 182 1.69 -0.81 12.85
N SER A 183 1.68 -1.88 13.63
CA SER A 183 0.43 -2.56 14.03
C SER A 183 -0.52 -1.63 14.81
N LYS A 184 0.02 -0.86 15.76
CA LYS A 184 -0.76 0.06 16.62
C LYS A 184 -1.31 1.28 15.85
N SER A 185 -0.50 1.86 14.98
CA SER A 185 -0.84 3.04 14.16
C SER A 185 -1.77 2.71 13.00
N ARG A 186 -1.88 1.44 12.62
CA ARG A 186 -2.59 0.98 11.41
C ARG A 186 -2.00 1.56 10.12
N THR A 187 -0.77 2.06 10.13
CA THR A 187 -0.08 2.49 8.90
C THR A 187 0.22 1.27 8.00
N CYS A 188 -0.05 1.40 6.71
CA CYS A 188 0.41 0.48 5.68
C CYS A 188 1.87 0.85 5.31
N LEU A 189 2.85 0.10 5.84
CA LEU A 189 4.27 0.40 5.62
C LEU A 189 4.81 -0.46 4.47
N ILE A 190 5.14 0.17 3.35
CA ILE A 190 5.61 -0.50 2.13
C ILE A 190 7.09 -0.21 1.93
N PHE A 191 7.89 -1.27 1.82
CA PHE A 191 9.28 -1.18 1.38
C PHE A 191 9.39 -1.60 -0.08
N ILE A 192 9.96 -0.73 -0.91
CA ILE A 192 10.40 -1.11 -2.25
C ILE A 192 11.79 -1.73 -2.15
N ASN A 193 12.02 -2.79 -2.91
CA ASN A 193 13.30 -3.48 -2.92
C ASN A 193 13.69 -3.92 -4.33
N GLN A 194 14.99 -4.09 -4.53
CA GLN A 194 15.56 -4.54 -5.79
C GLN A 194 15.92 -6.03 -5.69
N ILE A 195 15.98 -6.69 -6.85
CA ILE A 195 16.53 -8.03 -6.97
C ILE A 195 18.05 -7.93 -7.10
N ARG A 196 18.75 -8.87 -6.46
CA ARG A 196 20.18 -9.15 -6.61
C ARG A 196 20.35 -10.65 -6.80
N GLU A 197 21.47 -11.08 -7.35
CA GLU A 197 21.81 -12.49 -7.49
C GLU A 197 22.80 -12.92 -6.41
N LYS A 198 22.61 -14.12 -5.86
CA LYS A 198 23.61 -14.74 -4.99
C LYS A 198 24.65 -15.46 -5.82
N ILE A 199 25.89 -14.97 -5.74
CA ILE A 199 27.04 -15.62 -6.35
C ILE A 199 27.22 -17.02 -5.75
N GLY A 200 27.47 -18.02 -6.59
CA GLY A 200 27.77 -19.40 -6.17
C GLY A 200 26.57 -20.33 -6.01
N VAL A 201 25.35 -19.91 -6.37
CA VAL A 201 24.18 -20.80 -6.39
C VAL A 201 24.11 -21.53 -7.74
N MET A 202 24.48 -22.82 -7.77
CA MET A 202 24.43 -23.66 -8.98
C MET A 202 23.09 -24.40 -9.16
N PHE A 203 22.21 -24.40 -8.16
CA PHE A 203 20.92 -25.10 -8.20
C PHE A 203 19.84 -24.28 -7.49
N GLY A 204 18.65 -24.16 -8.09
CA GLY A 204 17.52 -23.38 -7.57
C GLY A 204 17.47 -21.94 -8.08
N ASN A 205 16.70 -21.07 -7.40
CA ASN A 205 16.58 -19.65 -7.75
C ASN A 205 17.73 -18.83 -7.11
N PRO A 206 18.63 -18.19 -7.90
CA PRO A 206 19.72 -17.37 -7.37
C PRO A 206 19.27 -15.99 -6.86
N GLU A 207 18.04 -15.57 -7.17
CA GLU A 207 17.54 -14.25 -6.81
C GLU A 207 17.37 -14.07 -5.29
N THR A 208 17.78 -12.90 -4.81
CA THR A 208 17.60 -12.43 -3.45
C THR A 208 17.22 -10.95 -3.45
N THR A 209 16.89 -10.43 -2.28
CA THR A 209 16.58 -9.00 -2.08
C THR A 209 17.59 -8.41 -1.10
N THR A 210 17.79 -7.08 -1.20
CA THR A 210 18.75 -6.32 -0.38
C THR A 210 18.24 -6.13 1.05
N GLY A 211 19.12 -5.75 1.99
CA GLY A 211 18.76 -5.52 3.39
C GLY A 211 18.70 -6.78 4.27
N GLY A 212 19.28 -7.89 3.81
CA GLY A 212 19.35 -9.15 4.56
C GLY A 212 18.02 -9.92 4.59
N ARG A 213 17.80 -10.72 5.66
CA ARG A 213 16.62 -11.60 5.76
C ARG A 213 15.47 -11.01 6.58
N ALA A 214 15.72 -9.95 7.35
CA ALA A 214 14.75 -9.43 8.32
C ALA A 214 13.42 -9.04 7.64
N LEU A 215 13.48 -8.24 6.58
CA LEU A 215 12.29 -7.80 5.84
C LEU A 215 11.45 -8.99 5.35
N LYS A 216 12.10 -10.03 4.83
CA LYS A 216 11.41 -11.26 4.40
C LYS A 216 10.58 -11.91 5.52
N PHE A 217 11.00 -11.83 6.78
CA PHE A 217 10.28 -12.40 7.91
C PHE A 217 9.20 -11.47 8.48
N TYR A 218 9.52 -10.17 8.61
CA TYR A 218 8.63 -9.16 9.18
C TYR A 218 7.48 -8.77 8.23
N SER A 219 7.71 -8.77 6.92
CA SER A 219 6.65 -8.46 5.95
C SER A 219 5.49 -9.46 6.06
N SER A 220 4.27 -8.95 6.15
CA SER A 220 3.05 -9.76 6.10
C SER A 220 2.69 -10.14 4.67
N VAL A 221 2.96 -9.25 3.72
CA VAL A 221 2.78 -9.49 2.30
C VAL A 221 4.10 -9.22 1.59
N ARG A 222 4.48 -10.09 0.66
CA ARG A 222 5.60 -9.86 -0.26
C ARG A 222 5.10 -10.05 -1.69
N VAL A 223 5.42 -9.10 -2.55
CA VAL A 223 4.99 -9.07 -3.95
C VAL A 223 6.23 -9.03 -4.85
N ASP A 224 6.33 -10.02 -5.73
CA ASP A 224 7.28 -10.03 -6.85
C ASP A 224 6.57 -9.42 -8.07
N ILE A 225 7.07 -8.28 -8.57
CA ILE A 225 6.51 -7.58 -9.72
C ILE A 225 7.48 -7.62 -10.90
N ARG A 226 6.97 -8.03 -12.07
CA ARG A 226 7.75 -8.17 -13.30
C ARG A 226 6.99 -7.60 -14.50
N ARG A 227 7.73 -6.93 -15.38
CA ARG A 227 7.27 -6.62 -16.72
C ARG A 227 7.35 -7.89 -17.56
N ILE A 228 6.23 -8.32 -18.14
CA ILE A 228 6.15 -9.54 -18.97
C ILE A 228 6.05 -9.24 -20.46
N ALA A 229 5.52 -8.07 -20.85
CA ALA A 229 5.52 -7.64 -22.24
C ALA A 229 5.50 -6.11 -22.37
N ALA A 230 5.90 -5.61 -23.55
CA ALA A 230 5.71 -4.22 -23.93
C ALA A 230 4.34 -4.04 -24.60
N ILE A 231 3.64 -2.97 -24.28
CA ILE A 231 2.41 -2.57 -24.98
C ILE A 231 2.81 -1.51 -26.01
N LYS A 232 2.43 -1.73 -27.28
CA LYS A 232 2.82 -0.87 -28.40
C LYS A 232 1.62 -0.32 -29.15
N GLU A 233 1.72 0.92 -29.58
CA GLU A 233 0.85 1.54 -30.57
C GLU A 233 1.70 1.93 -31.78
N GLY A 234 1.56 1.17 -32.88
CA GLY A 234 2.51 1.23 -33.98
C GLY A 234 3.92 0.87 -33.50
N ASP A 235 4.87 1.78 -33.70
CA ASP A 235 6.27 1.62 -33.28
C ASP A 235 6.57 2.12 -31.86
N LEU A 236 5.64 2.86 -31.25
CA LEU A 236 5.84 3.47 -29.93
C LEU A 236 5.46 2.50 -28.81
N VAL A 237 6.33 2.37 -27.80
CA VAL A 237 6.02 1.62 -26.57
C VAL A 237 5.27 2.55 -25.62
N VAL A 238 3.96 2.33 -25.49
CA VAL A 238 3.05 3.17 -24.69
C VAL A 238 2.80 2.64 -23.28
N GLY A 239 3.24 1.40 -23.00
CA GLY A 239 3.07 0.82 -21.68
C GLY A 239 3.74 -0.55 -21.52
N SER A 240 3.41 -1.18 -20.41
CA SER A 240 3.94 -2.48 -20.00
C SER A 240 2.82 -3.39 -19.50
N ARG A 241 2.77 -4.61 -20.02
CA ARG A 241 2.01 -5.68 -19.38
C ARG A 241 2.83 -6.15 -18.18
N THR A 242 2.22 -6.08 -17.01
CA THR A 242 2.87 -6.33 -15.74
C THR A 242 2.22 -7.50 -15.04
N LYS A 243 3.04 -8.36 -14.47
CA LYS A 243 2.64 -9.50 -13.65
C LYS A 243 3.10 -9.28 -12.23
N VAL A 244 2.20 -9.48 -11.28
CA VAL A 244 2.51 -9.51 -9.84
C VAL A 244 2.25 -10.90 -9.29
N LYS A 245 3.14 -11.36 -8.41
CA LYS A 245 3.00 -12.62 -7.69
C LYS A 245 3.10 -12.38 -6.18
N VAL A 246 2.09 -12.80 -5.45
CA VAL A 246 2.07 -12.69 -3.99
C VAL A 246 2.89 -13.84 -3.38
N VAL A 247 4.21 -13.70 -3.32
CA VAL A 247 5.13 -14.76 -2.86
C VAL A 247 5.06 -15.02 -1.35
N LYS A 248 4.45 -14.10 -0.58
CA LYS A 248 4.13 -14.29 0.83
C LYS A 248 2.84 -13.56 1.17
N ASN A 249 1.96 -14.20 1.90
CA ASN A 249 0.73 -13.59 2.42
C ASN A 249 0.40 -14.19 3.79
N LYS A 250 0.33 -13.34 4.82
CA LYS A 250 -0.09 -13.71 6.19
C LYS A 250 -1.55 -13.38 6.49
N VAL A 251 -2.29 -12.79 5.54
CA VAL A 251 -3.68 -12.33 5.73
C VAL A 251 -4.67 -13.06 4.83
N ALA A 252 -4.20 -13.69 3.75
CA ALA A 252 -4.97 -14.59 2.90
C ALA A 252 -4.04 -15.64 2.26
N ALA A 253 -4.59 -16.46 1.35
CA ALA A 253 -3.82 -17.47 0.63
C ALA A 253 -2.67 -16.83 -0.19
N PRO A 254 -1.41 -17.31 -0.04
CA PRO A 254 -0.28 -16.85 -0.84
C PRO A 254 -0.28 -17.48 -2.25
N PHE A 255 0.69 -17.07 -3.06
CA PHE A 255 1.03 -17.60 -4.40
C PHE A 255 0.01 -17.33 -5.50
N ARG A 256 -0.99 -16.50 -5.24
CA ARG A 256 -1.84 -15.92 -6.28
C ARG A 256 -1.04 -14.95 -7.14
N GLU A 257 -1.47 -14.84 -8.39
CA GLU A 257 -0.87 -14.00 -9.41
C GLU A 257 -1.96 -13.10 -10.00
N ALA A 258 -1.56 -11.91 -10.46
CA ALA A 258 -2.42 -11.01 -11.22
C ALA A 258 -1.62 -10.40 -12.36
N GLU A 259 -2.31 -10.09 -13.46
CA GLU A 259 -1.75 -9.45 -14.62
C GLU A 259 -2.62 -8.26 -15.02
N PHE A 260 -1.97 -7.13 -15.25
CA PHE A 260 -2.63 -5.88 -15.62
C PHE A 260 -1.67 -5.02 -16.42
N ASP A 261 -2.20 -3.97 -17.04
CA ASP A 261 -1.43 -3.06 -17.87
C ASP A 261 -1.04 -1.83 -17.06
N ILE A 262 0.22 -1.42 -17.18
CA ILE A 262 0.72 -0.12 -16.71
C ILE A 262 0.99 0.74 -17.95
N MET A 263 0.17 1.76 -18.16
CA MET A 263 0.29 2.73 -19.25
C MET A 263 1.18 3.89 -18.82
N TYR A 264 2.14 4.29 -19.65
CA TYR A 264 3.08 5.35 -19.29
C TYR A 264 2.37 6.71 -19.24
N GLY A 265 2.45 7.37 -18.10
CA GLY A 265 1.78 8.65 -17.86
C GLY A 265 0.32 8.55 -17.38
N GLU A 266 -0.28 7.35 -17.35
CA GLU A 266 -1.63 7.13 -16.79
C GLU A 266 -1.62 6.17 -15.59
N GLY A 267 -0.64 5.26 -15.50
CA GLY A 267 -0.56 4.28 -14.43
C GLY A 267 -1.28 2.98 -14.76
N ILE A 268 -1.88 2.36 -13.75
CA ILE A 268 -2.62 1.10 -13.93
C ILE A 268 -3.86 1.38 -14.79
N SER A 269 -4.01 0.64 -15.89
CA SER A 269 -5.21 0.71 -16.73
C SER A 269 -6.35 -0.09 -16.10
N ARG A 270 -7.12 0.57 -15.23
CA ARG A 270 -8.25 -0.02 -14.49
C ARG A 270 -9.34 -0.59 -15.40
N GLU A 271 -9.68 0.09 -16.49
CA GLU A 271 -10.69 -0.38 -17.45
C GLU A 271 -10.22 -1.62 -18.22
N GLY A 272 -8.93 -1.66 -18.56
CA GLY A 272 -8.32 -2.85 -19.18
C GLY A 272 -8.34 -4.05 -18.25
N ASP A 273 -8.01 -3.85 -16.97
CA ASP A 273 -8.08 -4.89 -15.94
C ASP A 273 -9.51 -5.38 -15.72
N LEU A 274 -10.47 -4.45 -15.63
CA LEU A 274 -11.90 -4.77 -15.52
C LEU A 274 -12.40 -5.60 -16.70
N LEU A 275 -12.06 -5.21 -17.93
CA LEU A 275 -12.49 -5.90 -19.14
C LEU A 275 -11.92 -7.31 -19.23
N ASP A 276 -10.62 -7.47 -18.94
CA ASP A 276 -9.95 -8.77 -18.96
C ASP A 276 -10.59 -9.72 -17.92
N LEU A 277 -10.86 -9.23 -16.71
CA LEU A 277 -11.55 -9.98 -15.66
C LEU A 277 -12.99 -10.32 -16.05
N ALA A 278 -13.75 -9.36 -16.56
CA ALA A 278 -15.13 -9.57 -16.96
C ALA A 278 -15.26 -10.62 -18.07
N ALA A 279 -14.34 -10.62 -19.03
CA ALA A 279 -14.28 -11.64 -20.06
C ALA A 279 -13.92 -13.02 -19.48
N ASN A 280 -12.90 -13.09 -18.61
CA ASN A 280 -12.47 -14.35 -17.99
C ASN A 280 -13.54 -14.98 -17.09
N HIS A 281 -14.42 -14.17 -16.51
CA HIS A 281 -15.53 -14.62 -15.67
C HIS A 281 -16.87 -14.77 -16.42
N ASN A 282 -16.87 -14.67 -17.76
CA ASN A 282 -18.07 -14.75 -18.61
C ASN A 282 -19.17 -13.72 -18.25
N ILE A 283 -18.77 -12.56 -17.71
CA ILE A 283 -19.66 -11.41 -17.45
C ILE A 283 -19.82 -10.57 -18.71
N VAL A 284 -18.72 -10.41 -19.45
CA VAL A 284 -18.70 -9.81 -20.79
C VAL A 284 -18.47 -10.93 -21.79
N GLU A 285 -19.33 -11.02 -22.80
CA GLU A 285 -19.24 -12.00 -23.87
C GLU A 285 -18.23 -11.53 -24.92
N LYS A 286 -17.36 -12.45 -25.36
CA LYS A 286 -16.42 -12.21 -26.45
C LYS A 286 -16.77 -13.06 -27.67
N SER A 287 -17.31 -12.44 -28.71
CA SER A 287 -17.63 -13.08 -29.99
C SER A 287 -16.60 -12.68 -31.05
N GLY A 288 -15.58 -13.52 -31.25
CA GLY A 288 -14.45 -13.18 -32.12
C GLY A 288 -13.65 -12.01 -31.55
N SER A 289 -13.69 -10.87 -32.25
CA SER A 289 -13.08 -9.61 -31.79
C SER A 289 -14.05 -8.67 -31.07
N TRP A 290 -15.36 -8.98 -31.03
CA TRP A 290 -16.36 -8.13 -30.39
C TRP A 290 -16.57 -8.46 -28.92
N PHE A 291 -16.73 -7.41 -28.10
CA PHE A 291 -17.11 -7.50 -26.69
C PHE A 291 -18.55 -6.99 -26.50
N SER A 292 -19.36 -7.74 -25.76
CA SER A 292 -20.76 -7.42 -25.48
C SER A 292 -21.10 -7.65 -24.01
N TYR A 293 -21.94 -6.80 -23.41
CA TYR A 293 -22.47 -6.96 -22.07
C TYR A 293 -23.99 -7.00 -22.12
N LYS A 294 -24.61 -8.11 -21.68
CA LYS A 294 -26.08 -8.30 -21.66
C LYS A 294 -26.77 -7.93 -22.98
N GLY A 295 -26.14 -8.25 -24.11
CA GLY A 295 -26.65 -7.97 -25.46
C GLY A 295 -26.26 -6.60 -26.04
N GLU A 296 -25.74 -5.67 -25.22
CA GLU A 296 -25.21 -4.39 -25.69
C GLU A 296 -23.77 -4.54 -26.16
N ARG A 297 -23.42 -4.01 -27.34
CA ARG A 297 -22.06 -4.06 -27.88
C ARG A 297 -21.20 -2.98 -27.24
N ILE A 298 -20.15 -3.40 -26.53
CA ILE A 298 -19.17 -2.52 -25.88
C ILE A 298 -18.16 -2.00 -26.92
N GLY A 299 -17.67 -2.87 -27.80
CA GLY A 299 -16.71 -2.47 -28.82
C GLY A 299 -16.05 -3.63 -29.55
N GLN A 300 -15.42 -3.32 -30.69
CA GLN A 300 -14.61 -4.26 -31.45
C GLN A 300 -13.14 -4.10 -31.07
N GLY A 301 -12.53 -5.16 -30.55
CA GLY A 301 -11.17 -5.16 -30.05
C GLY A 301 -11.06 -4.63 -28.62
N ARG A 302 -9.99 -5.04 -27.93
CA ARG A 302 -9.76 -4.73 -26.53
C ARG A 302 -9.63 -3.22 -26.28
N GLU A 303 -8.94 -2.50 -27.17
CA GLU A 303 -8.68 -1.06 -26.97
C GLU A 303 -9.94 -0.21 -27.10
N ASN A 304 -10.76 -0.46 -28.13
CA ASN A 304 -12.04 0.25 -28.28
C ASN A 304 -12.99 -0.03 -27.11
N ALA A 305 -13.02 -1.28 -26.63
CA ALA A 305 -13.83 -1.64 -25.46
C ALA A 305 -13.35 -0.94 -24.17
N LYS A 306 -12.03 -0.76 -23.99
CA LYS A 306 -11.47 0.03 -22.88
C LYS A 306 -11.92 1.49 -22.95
N VAL A 307 -11.79 2.13 -24.11
CA VAL A 307 -12.23 3.51 -24.31
C VAL A 307 -13.71 3.66 -24.01
N PHE A 308 -14.54 2.74 -24.52
CA PHE A 308 -15.98 2.74 -24.24
C PHE A 308 -16.30 2.66 -22.74
N LEU A 309 -15.62 1.78 -21.98
CA LEU A 309 -15.81 1.68 -20.53
C LEU A 309 -15.32 2.92 -19.78
N LYS A 310 -14.26 3.59 -20.26
CA LYS A 310 -13.73 4.84 -19.70
C LYS A 310 -14.74 5.99 -19.86
N GLU A 311 -15.43 6.04 -20.99
CA GLU A 311 -16.47 7.03 -21.29
C GLU A 311 -17.80 6.71 -20.56
N ASN A 312 -18.16 5.43 -20.44
CA ASN A 312 -19.42 4.96 -19.84
C ASN A 312 -19.24 4.45 -18.41
N LYS A 313 -18.95 5.38 -17.48
CA LYS A 313 -18.64 5.06 -16.07
C LYS A 313 -19.74 4.28 -15.34
N ASP A 314 -21.02 4.54 -15.65
CA ASP A 314 -22.14 3.83 -15.04
C ASP A 314 -22.16 2.35 -15.42
N LEU A 315 -21.86 2.04 -16.69
CA LEU A 315 -21.77 0.66 -17.15
C LEU A 315 -20.53 -0.03 -16.57
N ALA A 316 -19.38 0.65 -16.57
CA ALA A 316 -18.17 0.15 -15.95
C ALA A 316 -18.38 -0.19 -14.46
N GLY A 317 -19.10 0.67 -13.72
CA GLY A 317 -19.46 0.42 -12.32
C GLY A 317 -20.34 -0.82 -12.13
N LYS A 318 -21.34 -1.03 -13.00
CA LYS A 318 -22.18 -2.24 -12.96
C LYS A 318 -21.36 -3.51 -13.19
N ILE A 319 -20.49 -3.50 -14.21
CA ILE A 319 -19.59 -4.62 -14.52
C ILE A 319 -18.63 -4.86 -13.35
N GLU A 320 -18.06 -3.80 -12.77
CA GLU A 320 -17.14 -3.92 -11.63
C GLU A 320 -17.79 -4.57 -10.41
N VAL A 321 -19.04 -4.23 -10.09
CA VAL A 321 -19.77 -4.88 -8.99
C VAL A 321 -19.93 -6.37 -9.24
N GLU A 322 -20.30 -6.78 -10.46
CA GLU A 322 -20.44 -8.19 -10.82
C GLU A 322 -19.09 -8.92 -10.79
N VAL A 323 -18.02 -8.30 -11.30
CA VAL A 323 -16.64 -8.83 -11.27
C VAL A 323 -16.14 -8.99 -9.84
N ARG A 324 -16.28 -7.96 -8.99
CA ARG A 324 -15.89 -8.03 -7.57
C ARG A 324 -16.67 -9.10 -6.82
N LYS A 325 -17.95 -9.30 -7.15
CA LYS A 325 -18.76 -10.39 -6.59
C LYS A 325 -18.26 -11.76 -7.02
N ALA A 326 -17.94 -11.95 -8.31
CA ALA A 326 -17.38 -13.19 -8.83
C ALA A 326 -16.01 -13.53 -8.19
N LEU A 327 -15.22 -12.51 -7.86
CA LEU A 327 -13.91 -12.63 -7.20
C LEU A 327 -14.00 -12.77 -5.66
N GLY A 328 -15.20 -12.67 -5.07
CA GLY A 328 -15.39 -12.76 -3.62
C GLY A 328 -14.90 -11.53 -2.84
N LEU A 329 -14.79 -10.36 -3.47
CA LEU A 329 -14.29 -9.12 -2.87
C LEU A 329 -15.38 -8.28 -2.18
N THR A 330 -16.65 -8.71 -2.21
CA THR A 330 -17.81 -7.91 -1.77
C THR A 330 -17.99 -7.75 -0.26
N ALA A 331 -17.08 -8.26 0.59
CA ALA A 331 -17.26 -8.22 2.06
C ALA A 331 -16.53 -7.08 2.80
N ALA A 332 -15.70 -6.27 2.13
CA ALA A 332 -14.85 -5.27 2.81
C ALA A 332 -15.32 -3.81 2.71
N GLY A 333 -16.05 -3.43 1.65
CA GLY A 333 -16.43 -2.03 1.40
C GLY A 333 -17.61 -1.53 2.25
N GLU A 334 -18.66 -2.34 2.42
CA GLU A 334 -19.88 -1.90 3.13
C GLU A 334 -19.70 -1.81 4.65
N LYS A 335 -18.80 -2.59 5.24
CA LYS A 335 -18.54 -2.54 6.69
C LYS A 335 -17.61 -1.42 7.12
N ALA A 336 -16.77 -0.89 6.22
CA ALA A 336 -15.88 0.22 6.54
C ALA A 336 -16.64 1.56 6.61
N ALA A 337 -17.63 1.77 5.72
CA ALA A 337 -18.48 2.96 5.75
C ALA A 337 -19.38 3.03 7.01
N ALA A 338 -19.83 1.87 7.52
CA ALA A 338 -20.63 1.81 8.75
C ALA A 338 -19.82 1.99 10.05
N ALA A 339 -18.49 1.83 9.99
CA ALA A 339 -17.59 2.05 11.14
C ALA A 339 -17.06 3.49 11.22
N ALA A 340 -17.25 4.30 10.16
CA ALA A 340 -16.97 5.73 10.15
C ALA A 340 -18.20 6.55 10.60
N GLY A 341 -18.69 6.26 11.81
CA GLY A 341 -19.60 7.15 12.55
C GLY A 341 -18.79 8.18 13.36
N PRO A 342 -19.33 9.40 13.57
CA PRO A 342 -18.53 10.59 13.85
C PRO A 342 -18.09 10.60 15.32
N ASN A 343 -16.79 10.39 15.57
CA ASN A 343 -16.19 10.71 16.86
C ASN A 343 -15.15 11.81 16.66
N GLY A 344 -15.47 13.01 17.17
CA GLY A 344 -14.46 13.93 17.66
C GLY A 344 -14.30 15.29 16.96
N ALA A 345 -15.35 15.89 16.41
CA ALA A 345 -15.33 17.34 16.13
C ALA A 345 -15.51 18.12 17.44
N GLY A 346 -14.49 18.11 18.30
CA GLY A 346 -14.31 19.06 19.39
C GLY A 346 -13.70 20.33 18.84
N ALA A 347 -14.47 21.12 18.10
CA ALA A 347 -14.09 22.48 17.74
C ALA A 347 -14.12 23.34 19.01
N ALA A 348 -12.96 23.51 19.65
CA ALA A 348 -12.74 24.57 20.62
C ALA A 348 -12.78 25.91 19.87
N THR A 349 -13.96 26.49 19.75
CA THR A 349 -14.14 27.89 19.37
C THR A 349 -13.64 28.74 20.53
N ALA A 350 -12.41 29.24 20.40
CA ALA A 350 -11.90 30.29 21.27
C ALA A 350 -12.69 31.58 20.96
N ASN A 351 -13.74 31.81 21.73
CA ASN A 351 -14.41 33.11 21.83
C ASN A 351 -13.41 34.12 22.41
N HIS A 352 -12.73 34.88 21.54
CA HIS A 352 -12.12 36.15 21.92
C HIS A 352 -13.18 37.25 21.79
N PRO A 353 -13.49 38.01 22.84
CA PRO A 353 -14.32 39.21 22.69
C PRO A 353 -13.55 40.27 21.87
N PRO A 354 -14.22 41.07 21.03
CA PRO A 354 -13.56 42.09 20.25
C PRO A 354 -12.96 43.18 21.16
N ALA A 355 -11.72 43.58 20.87
CA ALA A 355 -11.02 44.65 21.56
C ALA A 355 -11.78 45.99 21.41
N PRO A 356 -11.80 46.86 22.45
CA PRO A 356 -12.46 48.14 22.36
C PRO A 356 -11.74 49.09 21.38
N PRO A 357 -12.47 50.00 20.71
CA PRO A 357 -11.88 50.92 19.75
C PRO A 357 -10.94 51.92 20.44
N ARG A 358 -9.79 52.19 19.82
CA ARG A 358 -8.82 53.19 20.27
C ARG A 358 -9.41 54.61 20.15
N PRO A 359 -9.18 55.51 21.12
CA PRO A 359 -9.66 56.88 21.03
C PRO A 359 -8.91 57.67 19.94
N ILE A 360 -9.67 58.45 19.17
CA ILE A 360 -9.19 59.39 18.15
C ILE A 360 -8.48 60.55 18.86
N PRO A 361 -7.27 60.96 18.44
CA PRO A 361 -6.63 62.13 19.04
C PRO A 361 -7.36 63.41 18.61
N MET A 362 -7.94 64.11 19.60
CA MET A 362 -8.42 65.48 19.46
C MET A 362 -7.27 66.38 19.03
N GLN A 363 -7.37 66.98 17.85
CA GLN A 363 -6.58 68.16 17.49
C GLN A 363 -7.00 69.31 18.41
N ARG A 364 -6.07 69.80 19.22
CA ARG A 364 -6.18 71.13 19.85
C ARG A 364 -5.52 72.15 18.92
N LYS A 365 -6.20 73.30 18.83
CA LYS A 365 -5.86 74.50 18.05
C LYS A 365 -4.41 74.94 18.18
#